data_AF-A0A7C8YV16-F1
#
_entry.id   AF-A0A7C8YV16-F1
#
_cell.length_a   1.000
_cell.length_b   1.000
_cell.length_c   1.000
_cell.angle_alpha   90.00
_cell.angle_beta   90.00
_cell.angle_gamma   90.00
#
_symmetry.space_group_name_H-M   'P 1'
#
loop_
_entity.id
_entity.type
_entity.pdbx_description
1 polymer ?
#
loop_
_entity_poly.entity_id
_entity_poly.type
_entity_poly.pdbx_seq_one_letter_code
_entity_poly.pdbx_strand_id
1 'polypeptide(L)'
;MDDNGAATVRALMHWQYRTICRGENSIFHKLRLDLGSKMHDYISFYGLRTYGRLFEGGPLVTSQVYVHSKLMIVDDRIALVGSSNINDRSLLGSRDSEIAVVIEDKDFLESSMNGQSWMAGKFTSSLRLSLWAEHLGLRAGEMSRIQDPVADRTYKNLWMETAEANSKIYDDVFQCTPNEYIRSKNAFRIKMSQLRDK
;
A
#
# COMPACT_ATOMS: atom_id res chain seq x y z
N MET A 1 -12.33 -25.93 -10.36
CA MET A 1 -12.04 -24.70 -9.56
C MET A 1 -13.04 -23.68 -10.01
N ASP A 2 -13.77 -23.07 -9.07
CA ASP A 2 -14.85 -22.13 -9.32
C ASP A 2 -14.33 -20.91 -10.13
N ASP A 3 -14.60 -20.90 -11.44
CA ASP A 3 -13.95 -19.97 -12.39
C ASP A 3 -14.51 -18.53 -12.26
N ASN A 4 -15.69 -18.37 -11.65
CA ASN A 4 -16.38 -17.10 -11.47
C ASN A 4 -15.68 -16.20 -10.44
N GLY A 5 -15.31 -16.73 -9.27
CA GLY A 5 -14.55 -15.98 -8.27
C GLY A 5 -13.18 -15.55 -8.80
N ALA A 6 -12.51 -16.45 -9.53
CA ALA A 6 -11.23 -16.16 -10.15
C ALA A 6 -11.34 -15.12 -11.29
N ALA A 7 -12.44 -15.10 -12.04
CA ALA A 7 -12.66 -14.11 -13.10
C ALA A 7 -12.80 -12.68 -12.56
N THR A 8 -13.53 -12.52 -11.44
CA THR A 8 -13.72 -11.21 -10.79
C THR A 8 -12.40 -10.63 -10.31
N VAL A 9 -11.57 -11.42 -9.62
CA VAL A 9 -10.25 -10.99 -9.16
C VAL A 9 -9.37 -10.58 -10.33
N ARG A 10 -9.35 -11.36 -11.43
CA ARG A 10 -8.58 -11.01 -12.63
C ARG A 10 -9.05 -9.70 -13.28
N ALA A 11 -10.36 -9.46 -13.33
CA ALA A 11 -10.91 -8.22 -13.86
C ALA A 11 -10.50 -7.00 -13.02
N LEU A 12 -10.57 -7.11 -11.69
CA LEU A 12 -10.10 -6.05 -10.79
C LEU A 12 -8.60 -5.78 -10.95
N MET A 13 -7.78 -6.84 -10.97
CA MET A 13 -6.33 -6.72 -11.18
C MET A 13 -5.99 -6.12 -12.54
N HIS A 14 -6.76 -6.43 -13.60
CA HIS A 14 -6.56 -5.82 -14.92
C HIS A 14 -6.64 -4.29 -14.85
N TRP A 15 -7.72 -3.75 -14.27
CA TRP A 15 -7.90 -2.30 -14.15
C TRP A 15 -6.88 -1.68 -13.19
N GLN A 16 -6.56 -2.33 -12.07
CA GLN A 16 -5.53 -1.86 -11.16
C GLN A 16 -4.17 -1.72 -11.86
N TYR A 17 -3.72 -2.75 -12.59
CA TYR A 17 -2.47 -2.67 -13.33
C TYR A 17 -2.53 -1.68 -14.50
N ARG A 18 -3.68 -1.54 -15.18
CA ARG A 18 -3.87 -0.55 -16.25
C ARG A 18 -3.70 0.88 -15.72
N THR A 19 -4.20 1.16 -14.51
CA THR A 19 -4.02 2.45 -13.86
C THR A 19 -2.56 2.66 -13.42
N ILE A 20 -1.93 1.65 -12.80
CA ILE A 20 -0.58 1.81 -12.23
C ILE A 20 0.51 1.78 -13.32
N CYS A 21 0.64 0.67 -14.07
CA CYS A 21 1.84 0.38 -14.85
C CYS A 21 1.66 -0.26 -16.24
N ARG A 22 0.44 -0.52 -16.70
CA ARG A 22 0.19 -1.19 -17.99
C ARG A 22 -0.56 -0.28 -18.97
N GLY A 23 0.13 0.07 -20.06
CA GLY A 23 -0.41 0.88 -21.16
C GLY A 23 -0.01 2.35 -21.06
N GLU A 24 -0.19 3.08 -22.15
CA GLU A 24 0.32 4.45 -22.34
C GLU A 24 -0.38 5.50 -21.45
N ASN A 25 -1.54 5.14 -20.89
CA ASN A 25 -2.31 5.98 -19.98
C ASN A 25 -2.09 5.63 -18.51
N SER A 26 -1.18 4.70 -18.20
CA SER A 26 -0.88 4.35 -16.81
C SER A 26 -0.02 5.44 -16.14
N ILE A 27 -0.13 5.55 -14.82
CA ILE A 27 0.64 6.52 -14.00
C ILE A 27 2.15 6.37 -14.27
N PHE A 28 2.67 5.14 -14.21
CA PHE A 28 4.10 4.90 -14.46
C PHE A 28 4.51 5.25 -15.89
N HIS A 29 3.69 4.99 -16.90
CA HIS A 29 4.05 5.36 -18.27
C HIS A 29 4.18 6.88 -18.39
N LYS A 30 3.20 7.64 -17.89
CA LYS A 30 3.22 9.11 -17.92
C LYS A 30 4.40 9.67 -17.13
N LEU A 31 4.58 9.25 -15.88
CA LEU A 31 5.69 9.73 -15.05
C LEU A 31 7.07 9.35 -15.61
N ARG A 32 7.19 8.21 -16.32
CA ARG A 32 8.47 7.82 -16.95
C ARG A 32 8.85 8.77 -18.08
N LEU A 33 7.88 9.26 -18.85
CA LEU A 33 8.13 10.22 -19.92
C LEU A 33 8.69 11.53 -19.37
N ASP A 34 8.18 11.99 -18.23
CA ASP A 34 8.56 13.28 -17.66
C ASP A 34 9.78 13.20 -16.71
N LEU A 35 9.86 12.14 -15.90
CA LEU A 35 10.82 12.03 -14.77
C LEU A 35 11.88 10.94 -14.99
N GLY A 36 11.74 10.08 -16.01
CA GLY A 36 12.67 9.01 -16.30
C GLY A 36 12.86 8.04 -15.12
N SER A 37 14.11 7.84 -14.71
CA SER A 37 14.48 6.95 -13.60
C SER A 37 14.06 7.48 -12.22
N LYS A 38 13.78 8.79 -12.09
CA LYS A 38 13.40 9.41 -10.82
C LYS A 38 11.95 9.17 -10.41
N MET A 39 11.12 8.57 -11.26
CA MET A 39 9.71 8.28 -10.96
C MET A 39 9.50 7.69 -9.57
N HIS A 40 10.33 6.72 -9.18
CA HIS A 40 10.22 6.00 -7.91
C HIS A 40 10.47 6.88 -6.68
N ASP A 41 11.06 8.08 -6.85
CA ASP A 41 11.21 9.07 -5.79
C ASP A 41 9.90 9.78 -5.44
N TYR A 42 8.87 9.70 -6.31
CA TYR A 42 7.62 10.48 -6.17
C TYR A 42 6.40 9.64 -5.84
N ILE A 43 6.38 8.36 -6.24
CA ILE A 43 5.24 7.49 -6.00
C ILE A 43 5.67 6.04 -5.82
N SER A 44 5.01 5.36 -4.90
CA SER A 44 5.25 3.96 -4.57
C SER A 44 3.94 3.26 -4.22
N PHE A 45 3.87 1.94 -4.46
CA PHE A 45 2.66 1.13 -4.32
C PHE A 45 2.97 -0.09 -3.45
N TYR A 46 2.14 -0.33 -2.43
CA TYR A 46 2.36 -1.38 -1.45
C TYR A 46 1.09 -2.16 -1.15
N GLY A 47 1.27 -3.36 -0.61
CA GLY A 47 0.25 -4.14 0.06
C GLY A 47 0.71 -4.52 1.46
N LEU A 48 -0.19 -5.06 2.26
CA LEU A 48 0.12 -5.53 3.61
C LEU A 48 0.01 -7.06 3.69
N ARG A 49 0.91 -7.67 4.45
CA ARG A 49 0.96 -9.12 4.69
C ARG A 49 1.46 -9.39 6.10
N THR A 50 0.88 -10.41 6.72
CA THR A 50 1.28 -10.88 8.05
C THR A 50 1.54 -12.39 8.02
N TYR A 51 2.13 -12.90 9.10
CA TYR A 51 2.35 -14.32 9.33
C TYR A 51 2.06 -14.70 10.78
N GLY A 52 1.84 -15.98 11.01
CA GLY A 52 1.61 -16.54 12.33
C GLY A 52 1.65 -18.06 12.32
N ARG A 53 1.51 -18.69 13.48
CA ARG A 53 1.29 -20.13 13.59
C ARG A 53 -0.19 -20.40 13.77
N LEU A 54 -0.70 -21.47 13.16
CA LEU A 54 -2.11 -21.86 13.32
C LEU A 54 -2.44 -22.31 14.75
N PHE A 55 -1.48 -22.92 15.43
CA PHE A 55 -1.56 -23.34 16.84
C PHE A 55 -0.13 -23.50 17.39
N GLU A 56 0.02 -23.69 18.71
CA GLU A 56 1.34 -23.92 19.33
C GLU A 56 2.03 -25.16 18.77
N GLY A 57 3.26 -25.01 18.27
CA GLY A 57 3.97 -26.07 17.55
C GLY A 57 3.46 -26.34 16.13
N GLY A 58 2.39 -25.69 15.69
CA GLY A 58 1.81 -25.83 14.36
C GLY A 58 2.60 -25.14 13.24
N PRO A 59 2.15 -25.32 11.98
CA PRO A 59 2.84 -24.77 10.81
C PRO A 59 2.78 -23.24 10.81
N LEU A 60 3.85 -22.65 10.25
CA LEU A 60 3.89 -21.23 9.97
C LEU A 60 3.07 -20.94 8.70
N VAL A 61 2.19 -19.95 8.77
CA VAL A 61 1.31 -19.55 7.67
C VAL A 61 1.40 -18.04 7.45
N THR A 62 1.06 -17.59 6.24
CA THR A 62 0.99 -16.17 5.90
C THR A 62 -0.32 -15.85 5.18
N SER A 63 -0.84 -14.65 5.42
CA SER A 63 -1.97 -14.09 4.67
C SER A 63 -1.75 -12.62 4.37
N GLN A 64 -2.31 -12.16 3.25
CA GLN A 64 -2.44 -10.73 3.01
C GLN A 64 -3.35 -10.13 4.08
N VAL A 65 -3.03 -8.91 4.52
CA VAL A 65 -3.94 -8.09 5.32
C VAL A 65 -4.80 -7.32 4.32
N TYR A 66 -6.12 -7.51 4.42
CA TYR A 66 -7.06 -6.92 3.48
C TYR A 66 -7.24 -5.42 3.75
N VAL A 67 -6.61 -4.58 2.92
CA VAL A 67 -6.72 -3.12 3.02
C VAL A 67 -8.10 -2.68 2.50
N HIS A 68 -9.05 -2.57 3.43
CA HIS A 68 -10.41 -2.12 3.13
C HIS A 68 -10.59 -0.60 3.29
N SER A 69 -9.57 0.12 3.75
CA SER A 69 -9.61 1.56 3.99
C SER A 69 -9.90 2.36 2.72
N LYS A 70 -10.65 3.46 2.87
CA LYS A 70 -10.76 4.52 1.87
C LYS A 70 -10.41 5.85 2.56
N LEU A 71 -9.11 6.12 2.55
CA LEU A 71 -8.47 7.17 3.31
C LEU A 71 -7.49 7.90 2.40
N MET A 72 -7.47 9.23 2.50
CA MET A 72 -6.43 10.08 1.94
C MET A 72 -5.98 11.06 3.02
N ILE A 73 -4.66 11.22 3.18
CA ILE A 73 -4.06 12.23 4.06
C ILE A 73 -3.18 13.11 3.18
N VAL A 74 -3.34 14.42 3.29
CA VAL A 74 -2.62 15.42 2.49
C VAL A 74 -1.91 16.39 3.43
N ASP A 75 -0.60 16.53 3.24
CA ASP A 75 0.31 17.48 3.90
C ASP A 75 0.29 17.49 5.44
N ASP A 76 -0.16 16.38 6.05
CA ASP A 76 -0.52 16.33 7.47
C ASP A 76 -1.47 17.47 7.88
N ARG A 77 -2.41 17.89 7.02
CA ARG A 77 -3.40 18.96 7.30
C ARG A 77 -4.84 18.65 6.91
N ILE A 78 -5.03 17.76 5.94
CA ILE A 78 -6.34 17.36 5.46
C ILE A 78 -6.42 15.84 5.46
N ALA A 79 -7.53 15.30 5.98
CA ALA A 79 -7.86 13.88 5.85
C ALA A 79 -9.23 13.72 5.19
N LEU A 80 -9.33 12.83 4.22
CA LEU A 80 -10.61 12.37 3.66
C LEU A 80 -10.83 10.93 4.11
N VAL A 81 -11.94 10.68 4.78
CA VAL A 81 -12.33 9.36 5.29
C VAL A 81 -13.74 9.04 4.81
N GLY A 82 -13.97 7.86 4.25
CA GLY A 82 -15.30 7.50 3.78
C GLY A 82 -15.45 6.05 3.33
N SER A 83 -16.51 5.80 2.58
CA SER A 83 -16.83 4.51 1.95
C SER A 83 -16.36 4.42 0.49
N SER A 84 -16.14 5.57 -0.16
CA SER A 84 -15.83 5.66 -1.60
C SER A 84 -14.46 5.09 -1.95
N ASN A 85 -14.43 4.01 -2.74
CA ASN A 85 -13.20 3.50 -3.33
C ASN A 85 -12.67 4.45 -4.42
N ILE A 86 -11.39 4.32 -4.79
CA ILE A 86 -10.83 4.98 -5.97
C ILE A 86 -11.21 4.17 -7.22
N ASN A 87 -12.46 4.29 -7.64
CA ASN A 87 -12.98 3.73 -8.88
C ASN A 87 -14.27 4.45 -9.33
N ASP A 88 -14.67 4.24 -10.58
CA ASP A 88 -15.87 4.84 -11.15
C ASP A 88 -17.17 4.43 -10.45
N ARG A 89 -17.22 3.23 -9.83
CA ARG A 89 -18.42 2.78 -9.11
C ARG A 89 -18.72 3.70 -7.94
N SER A 90 -17.69 4.11 -7.21
CA SER A 90 -17.83 5.00 -6.07
C SER A 90 -17.77 6.49 -6.45
N LEU A 91 -16.94 6.89 -7.42
CA LEU A 91 -16.63 8.31 -7.69
C LEU A 91 -17.52 9.01 -8.73
N LEU A 92 -18.26 8.29 -9.57
CA LEU A 92 -19.13 8.93 -10.59
C LEU A 92 -20.42 9.53 -10.01
N GLY A 93 -20.80 9.17 -8.78
CA GLY A 93 -22.02 9.63 -8.11
C GLY A 93 -23.34 9.07 -8.67
N SER A 94 -23.36 8.62 -9.93
CA SER A 94 -24.53 8.02 -10.58
C SER A 94 -24.64 6.49 -10.41
N ARG A 95 -23.78 5.89 -9.58
CA ARG A 95 -23.67 4.44 -9.39
C ARG A 95 -23.96 4.09 -7.93
N ASP A 96 -22.95 3.71 -7.15
CA ASP A 96 -23.16 3.37 -5.74
C ASP A 96 -23.33 4.65 -4.91
N SER A 97 -24.16 4.58 -3.87
CA SER A 97 -24.27 5.65 -2.88
C SER A 97 -23.10 5.56 -1.91
N GLU A 98 -22.36 6.65 -1.77
CA GLU A 98 -21.16 6.73 -0.93
C GLU A 98 -21.25 7.92 0.01
N ILE A 99 -20.54 7.85 1.13
CA ILE A 99 -20.37 8.97 2.07
C ILE A 99 -18.90 9.16 2.40
N ALA A 100 -18.46 10.41 2.49
CA ALA A 100 -17.13 10.77 2.92
C ALA A 100 -17.15 12.08 3.70
N VAL A 101 -16.20 12.25 4.61
CA VAL A 101 -15.96 13.47 5.37
C VAL A 101 -14.56 13.97 5.04
N VAL A 102 -14.47 15.28 4.80
CA VAL A 102 -13.19 16.00 4.73
C VAL A 102 -12.95 16.65 6.09
N ILE A 103 -11.82 16.33 6.70
CA ILE A 103 -11.36 16.85 7.98
C ILE A 103 -10.19 17.78 7.70
N GLU A 104 -10.39 19.07 7.95
CA GLU A 104 -9.33 20.08 7.87
C GLU A 104 -8.95 20.52 9.28
N ASP A 105 -7.70 20.28 9.66
CA ASP A 105 -7.21 20.71 10.97
C ASP A 105 -7.22 22.24 11.10
N LYS A 106 -7.67 22.72 12.26
CA LYS A 106 -7.54 24.13 12.69
C LYS A 106 -6.56 24.30 13.84
N ASP A 107 -6.25 23.22 14.54
CA ASP A 107 -5.22 23.17 15.56
C ASP A 107 -3.95 22.55 14.98
N PHE A 108 -2.83 23.23 15.19
CA PHE A 108 -1.54 22.83 14.64
C PHE A 108 -0.51 22.56 15.74
N LEU A 109 0.50 21.77 15.38
CA LEU A 109 1.71 21.51 16.15
C LEU A 109 2.95 21.76 15.28
N GLU A 110 4.06 22.11 15.92
CA GLU A 110 5.34 22.24 15.24
C GLU A 110 5.82 20.85 14.78
N SER A 111 6.20 20.77 13.51
CA SER A 111 6.68 19.57 12.84
C SER A 111 7.73 19.95 11.79
N SER A 112 8.13 18.99 10.96
CA SER A 112 9.01 19.23 9.82
C SER A 112 8.49 18.53 8.56
N MET A 113 8.69 19.17 7.42
CA MET A 113 8.40 18.64 6.10
C MET A 113 9.63 18.84 5.21
N ASN A 114 10.31 17.76 4.84
CA ASN A 114 11.59 17.76 4.15
C ASN A 114 12.68 18.62 4.84
N GLY A 115 12.78 18.52 6.16
CA GLY A 115 13.73 19.27 6.99
C GLY A 115 13.38 20.75 7.19
N GLN A 116 12.31 21.26 6.56
CA GLN A 116 11.82 22.61 6.77
C GLN A 116 10.82 22.65 7.92
N SER A 117 10.72 23.79 8.62
CA SER A 117 9.71 23.99 9.65
C SER A 117 8.30 23.91 9.03
N TRP A 118 7.42 23.13 9.64
CA TRP A 118 6.06 22.91 9.16
C TRP A 118 5.06 22.89 10.33
N MET A 119 3.91 23.54 10.14
CA MET A 119 2.80 23.43 11.07
C MET A 119 1.87 22.30 10.61
N ALA A 120 1.94 21.16 11.29
CA ALA A 120 1.12 19.99 11.00
C ALA A 120 -0.19 20.03 11.80
N GLY A 121 -1.29 19.58 11.21
CA GLY A 121 -2.57 19.43 11.88
C GLY A 121 -2.51 18.36 12.96
N LYS A 122 -3.11 18.61 14.13
CA LYS A 122 -3.06 17.66 15.26
C LYS A 122 -3.73 16.33 14.92
N PHE A 123 -4.89 16.34 14.28
CA PHE A 123 -5.62 15.13 13.94
C PHE A 123 -4.93 14.38 12.78
N THR A 124 -4.66 15.06 11.68
CA THR A 124 -4.06 14.46 10.48
C THR A 124 -2.68 13.86 10.71
N SER A 125 -1.79 14.60 11.39
CA SER A 125 -0.45 14.10 11.69
C SER A 125 -0.50 12.92 12.66
N SER A 126 -1.36 12.96 13.68
CA SER A 126 -1.49 11.84 14.64
C SER A 126 -2.07 10.59 13.98
N LEU A 127 -3.05 10.74 13.08
CA LEU A 127 -3.58 9.64 12.26
C LEU A 127 -2.49 9.01 11.38
N ARG A 128 -1.74 9.82 10.63
CA ARG A 128 -0.66 9.33 9.77
C ARG A 128 0.44 8.66 10.58
N LEU A 129 0.87 9.27 11.69
CA LEU A 129 1.84 8.71 12.63
C LEU A 129 1.43 7.32 13.11
N SER A 130 0.19 7.17 13.60
CA SER A 130 -0.34 5.90 14.09
C SER A 130 -0.33 4.81 13.02
N LEU A 131 -0.83 5.12 11.82
CA LEU A 131 -0.88 4.17 10.70
C LEU A 131 0.52 3.73 10.26
N TRP A 132 1.46 4.68 10.14
CA TRP A 132 2.82 4.37 9.75
C TRP A 132 3.54 3.56 10.82
N ALA A 133 3.31 3.85 12.09
CA ALA A 133 3.87 3.07 13.19
C ALA A 133 3.39 1.62 13.16
N GLU A 134 2.09 1.39 12.95
CA GLU A 134 1.54 0.04 12.79
C GLU A 134 2.17 -0.68 11.59
N HIS A 135 2.16 -0.07 10.41
CA HIS A 135 2.63 -0.72 9.18
C HIS A 135 4.13 -0.98 9.16
N LEU A 136 4.92 -0.15 9.84
CA LEU A 136 6.38 -0.32 9.97
C LEU A 136 6.77 -1.13 11.22
N GLY A 137 5.81 -1.51 12.07
CA GLY A 137 6.07 -2.24 13.31
C GLY A 137 6.87 -1.43 14.35
N LEU A 138 6.72 -0.11 14.36
CA LEU A 138 7.43 0.79 15.27
C LEU A 138 6.84 0.76 16.68
N ARG A 139 7.71 0.83 17.69
CA ARG A 139 7.31 0.98 19.10
C ARG A 139 7.08 2.45 19.43
N ALA A 140 6.42 2.71 20.56
CA ALA A 140 6.10 4.08 21.02
C ALA A 140 7.32 5.03 21.09
N GLY A 141 8.52 4.51 21.40
CA GLY A 141 9.76 5.29 21.44
C GLY A 141 10.39 5.60 20.07
N GLU A 142 9.84 5.05 18.97
CA GLU A 142 10.42 5.14 17.63
C GLU A 142 9.66 6.09 16.68
N MET A 143 8.59 6.72 17.16
CA MET A 143 7.72 7.60 16.37
C MET A 143 8.47 8.79 15.75
N SER A 144 9.55 9.25 16.38
CA SER A 144 10.40 10.33 15.86
C SER A 144 11.05 9.99 14.51
N ARG A 145 11.24 8.70 14.20
CA ARG A 145 11.81 8.23 12.92
C ARG A 145 10.91 8.53 11.72
N ILE A 146 9.62 8.74 11.97
CA ILE A 146 8.59 8.96 10.95
C ILE A 146 7.93 10.33 11.06
N GLN A 147 8.51 11.27 11.82
CA GLN A 147 7.89 12.57 12.05
C GLN A 147 7.83 13.42 10.77
N ASP A 148 8.89 13.42 9.97
CA ASP A 148 8.95 14.06 8.67
C ASP A 148 8.64 13.02 7.58
N PRO A 149 7.45 13.05 6.95
CA PRO A 149 7.01 11.96 6.08
C PRO A 149 7.71 11.93 4.71
N VAL A 150 8.39 13.02 4.31
CA VAL A 150 8.96 13.17 2.96
C VAL A 150 10.48 13.28 2.94
N ALA A 151 11.13 13.40 4.10
CA ALA A 151 12.58 13.33 4.18
C ALA A 151 13.11 11.96 3.71
N ASP A 152 14.23 11.95 2.99
CA ASP A 152 14.86 10.73 2.46
C ASP A 152 15.10 9.67 3.53
N ARG A 153 15.51 10.08 4.74
CA ARG A 153 15.71 9.18 5.90
C ARG A 153 14.46 8.38 6.27
N THR A 154 13.29 8.92 5.99
CA THR A 154 11.99 8.36 6.37
C THR A 154 11.34 7.67 5.17
N TYR A 155 11.26 8.33 4.01
CA TYR A 155 10.63 7.77 2.83
C TYR A 155 11.49 6.68 2.16
N LYS A 156 12.75 6.97 1.87
CA LYS A 156 13.64 6.01 1.18
C LYS A 156 14.21 4.99 2.16
N ASN A 157 14.92 5.47 3.18
CA ASN A 157 15.77 4.63 4.03
C ASN A 157 15.01 3.89 5.14
N LEU A 158 13.70 4.12 5.26
CA LEU A 158 12.87 3.41 6.22
C LEU A 158 11.66 2.79 5.52
N TRP A 159 10.81 3.60 4.90
CA TRP A 159 9.56 3.11 4.32
C TRP A 159 9.81 2.19 3.11
N MET A 160 10.56 2.65 2.10
CA MET A 160 10.84 1.84 0.90
C MET A 160 11.70 0.62 1.23
N GLU A 161 12.78 0.79 2.00
CA GLU A 161 13.66 -0.31 2.40
C GLU A 161 12.92 -1.39 3.21
N THR A 162 12.03 -1.00 4.14
CA THR A 162 11.23 -1.97 4.92
C THR A 162 10.31 -2.77 3.99
N ALA A 163 9.67 -2.12 3.03
CA ALA A 163 8.79 -2.80 2.09
C ALA A 163 9.53 -3.78 1.18
N GLU A 164 10.73 -3.41 0.69
CA GLU A 164 11.58 -4.28 -0.12
C GLU A 164 12.08 -5.49 0.69
N ALA A 165 12.62 -5.24 1.89
CA ALA A 165 13.10 -6.29 2.78
C ALA A 165 11.99 -7.28 3.15
N ASN A 166 10.82 -6.78 3.53
CA ASN A 166 9.66 -7.62 3.85
C ASN A 166 9.22 -8.44 2.65
N SER A 167 9.13 -7.84 1.45
CA SER A 167 8.72 -8.54 0.23
C SER A 167 9.65 -9.70 -0.09
N LYS A 168 10.97 -9.49 0.05
CA LYS A 168 11.98 -10.54 -0.14
C LYS A 168 11.82 -11.67 0.88
N ILE A 169 11.71 -11.36 2.17
CA ILE A 169 11.54 -12.36 3.22
C ILE A 169 10.27 -13.20 2.98
N TYR A 170 9.15 -12.58 2.61
CA TYR A 170 7.91 -13.31 2.37
C TYR A 170 7.98 -14.22 1.13
N ASP A 171 8.69 -13.82 0.07
CA ASP A 171 8.88 -14.69 -1.10
C ASP A 171 9.86 -15.83 -0.80
N ASP A 172 10.96 -15.55 -0.08
CA ASP A 172 11.95 -16.56 0.31
C ASP A 172 11.34 -17.64 1.23
N VAL A 173 10.56 -17.23 2.23
CA VAL A 173 10.00 -18.15 3.25
C VAL A 173 8.73 -18.84 2.78
N PHE A 174 7.81 -18.11 2.13
CA PHE A 174 6.47 -18.61 1.82
C PHE A 174 6.18 -18.77 0.32
N GLN A 175 7.05 -18.26 -0.56
CA GLN A 175 6.86 -18.25 -2.02
C GLN A 175 5.48 -17.73 -2.45
N CYS A 176 4.98 -16.73 -1.71
CA CYS A 176 3.60 -16.31 -1.76
C CYS A 176 3.21 -15.66 -3.10
N THR A 177 1.90 -15.56 -3.35
CA THR A 177 1.36 -14.85 -4.51
C THR A 177 0.52 -13.65 -4.08
N PRO A 178 0.46 -12.58 -4.90
CA PRO A 178 1.22 -12.34 -6.14
C PRO A 178 2.72 -12.07 -5.90
N ASN A 179 3.56 -12.26 -6.94
CA ASN A 179 4.98 -11.88 -6.95
C ASN A 179 5.46 -11.54 -8.38
N GLU A 180 6.69 -11.05 -8.52
CA GLU A 180 7.23 -10.57 -9.82
C GLU A 180 7.69 -11.69 -10.76
N TYR A 181 7.87 -12.90 -10.23
CA TYR A 181 8.40 -14.06 -10.94
C TYR A 181 7.32 -14.80 -11.73
N ILE A 182 6.06 -14.78 -11.27
CA ILE A 182 4.94 -15.43 -11.96
C ILE A 182 4.25 -14.45 -12.90
N ARG A 183 4.59 -14.52 -14.20
CA ARG A 183 4.08 -13.60 -15.22
C ARG A 183 2.99 -14.17 -16.13
N SER A 184 2.64 -15.44 -15.98
CA SER A 184 1.61 -16.09 -16.80
C SER A 184 0.76 -17.08 -16.02
N LYS A 185 -0.47 -17.33 -16.51
CA LYS A 185 -1.37 -18.35 -15.96
C LYS A 185 -0.73 -19.75 -15.97
N ASN A 186 0.07 -20.05 -17.00
CA ASN A 186 0.77 -21.33 -17.09
C ASN A 186 1.84 -21.46 -16.00
N ALA A 187 2.68 -20.43 -15.82
CA ALA A 187 3.70 -20.41 -14.77
C ALA A 187 3.07 -20.54 -13.37
N PHE A 188 1.94 -19.87 -13.14
CA PHE A 188 1.19 -20.01 -11.89
C PHE A 188 0.73 -21.45 -11.64
N ARG A 189 0.18 -22.13 -12.66
CA ARG A 189 -0.28 -23.52 -12.55
C ARG A 189 0.86 -24.48 -12.23
N ILE A 190 2.00 -24.32 -12.90
CA ILE A 190 3.21 -25.14 -12.66
C ILE A 190 3.73 -24.93 -11.23
N LYS A 191 3.81 -23.68 -10.75
CA LYS A 191 4.26 -23.40 -9.38
C LYS A 191 3.31 -23.98 -8.33
N MET A 192 1.99 -23.86 -8.55
CA MET A 192 1.00 -24.38 -7.60
C MET A 192 0.94 -25.91 -7.55
N SER A 193 1.29 -26.63 -8.63
CA SER A 193 1.43 -28.09 -8.56
C SER A 193 2.66 -28.48 -7.73
N GLN A 194 3.81 -27.83 -7.96
CA GLN A 194 5.04 -28.11 -7.22
C GLN A 194 4.94 -27.86 -5.71
N LEU A 195 4.10 -26.90 -5.28
CA LEU A 195 3.85 -26.61 -3.87
C LEU A 195 2.89 -27.62 -3.19
N ARG A 196 2.06 -28.34 -3.95
CA ARG A 196 1.18 -29.40 -3.40
C ARG A 196 1.91 -30.71 -3.15
N ASP A 197 3.02 -30.92 -3.86
CA ASP A 197 3.83 -32.14 -3.78
C ASP A 197 4.93 -32.05 -2.70
N LYS A 198 4.98 -30.95 -1.94
CA LYS A 198 5.86 -30.73 -0.78
C LYS A 198 5.07 -30.78 0.52
#